data_AF-A0A914C8C9-F1
#
_entry.id   AF-A0A914C8C9-F1
#
_cell.length_a   1.000
_cell.length_b   1.000
_cell.length_c   1.000
_cell.angle_alpha   90.00
_cell.angle_beta   90.00
_cell.angle_gamma   90.00
#
_symmetry.space_group_name_H-M   'P 1'
#
loop_
_entity.id
_entity.type
_entity.pdbx_description
1 polymer ?
#
loop_
_entity_poly.entity_id
_entity_poly.type
_entity_poly.pdbx_seq_one_letter_code
_entity_poly.pdbx_strand_id
1 'polypeptide(L)'
;MFTPKPNPKQLKNPSFTDKSKPVKKKEFVDKEVGDSFDVVDDHDDFYTAKEIPYIGVSYSEAEMLKRSQLFYESMKLRRSVRTFSSQQIPLKLIQNLIKTAGSAPSGANLQPWTFCVVGTDVIKRKIREIVEYEEQMNYSRRMGAKWVLDVAHLHVNWNKPYLTEAPFLIVVMKHTYQITKDDERQPTYYSEISTCIAVGVLLAAIQNAGLVTVTTTPLNAGGQIRELLQRPPNEKVVLLLPSLESYDGGKPFTHSLFGDINSAISTLRYYAGWVDKIQGKTIPVSGNYFCYTRHEPVGICGQIIPWNAPLVMLTWKWAPALACGNTVILKPAEQTPLTALYMAALSKEAGFPDGVINVVPGFGNTAGAAIANHPQINKVAFTGSTGTGKLIMKAAADSNLKRSDQKLCLGSPLGNETEGRAGCRRRSV
;
A
#
# COMPACT_ATOMS: atom_id res chain seq x y z
N MET A 1 35.53 7.58 51.70
CA MET A 1 35.78 6.12 51.75
C MET A 1 35.73 5.58 50.33
N PHE A 2 36.90 5.33 49.76
CA PHE A 2 37.07 4.70 48.45
C PHE A 2 37.00 3.18 48.65
N THR A 3 36.10 2.50 47.93
CA THR A 3 36.08 1.03 47.85
C THR A 3 36.45 0.58 46.42
N PRO A 4 37.12 -0.58 46.26
CA PRO A 4 38.06 -0.83 45.17
C PRO A 4 37.41 -1.43 43.92
N LYS A 5 38.04 -1.23 42.77
CA LYS A 5 37.74 -1.91 41.50
C LYS A 5 37.99 -3.43 41.63
N PRO A 6 37.14 -4.32 41.06
CA PRO A 6 37.47 -5.74 40.95
C PRO A 6 38.51 -5.99 39.85
N ASN A 7 39.46 -6.86 40.17
CA ASN A 7 40.56 -7.32 39.31
C ASN A 7 40.06 -8.30 38.23
N PRO A 8 40.58 -8.29 36.99
CA PRO A 8 40.04 -9.10 35.90
C PRO A 8 40.81 -10.42 35.76
N LYS A 9 40.34 -11.51 36.39
CA LYS A 9 40.82 -12.87 36.04
C LYS A 9 39.73 -13.94 36.20
N GLN A 10 39.60 -14.72 35.11
CA GLN A 10 39.01 -16.06 34.98
C GLN A 10 37.47 -16.19 34.92
N LEU A 11 36.88 -15.68 33.83
CA LEU A 11 35.74 -16.36 33.23
C LEU A 11 36.27 -17.58 32.46
N LYS A 12 35.94 -18.79 32.93
CA LYS A 12 36.25 -20.04 32.24
C LYS A 12 35.55 -20.02 30.88
N ASN A 13 36.31 -20.12 29.81
CA ASN A 13 35.78 -20.40 28.47
C ASN A 13 34.95 -21.69 28.53
N PRO A 14 33.71 -21.72 28.02
CA PRO A 14 33.03 -22.99 27.81
C PRO A 14 33.81 -23.74 26.72
N SER A 15 34.46 -24.83 27.13
CA SER A 15 35.16 -25.76 26.23
C SER A 15 34.12 -26.40 25.30
N PHE A 16 34.08 -25.95 24.05
CA PHE A 16 33.40 -26.67 22.98
C PHE A 16 34.26 -27.88 22.62
N THR A 17 33.92 -29.04 23.20
CA THR A 17 34.43 -30.31 22.72
C THR A 17 33.92 -30.55 21.31
N ASP A 18 34.85 -30.57 20.36
CA ASP A 18 34.67 -31.00 18.99
C ASP A 18 34.10 -32.43 18.96
N LYS A 19 32.79 -32.52 18.68
CA LYS A 19 32.16 -33.73 18.15
C LYS A 19 31.49 -33.33 16.85
N SER A 20 32.32 -33.15 15.83
CA SER A 20 31.94 -33.12 14.43
C SER A 20 31.05 -34.30 14.06
N LYS A 21 29.72 -34.13 14.17
CA LYS A 21 28.78 -34.87 13.34
C LYS A 21 28.67 -34.13 12.01
N PRO A 22 28.83 -34.80 10.86
CA PRO A 22 28.73 -34.14 9.57
C PRO A 22 27.35 -33.51 9.45
N VAL A 23 27.31 -32.18 9.35
CA VAL A 23 26.11 -31.43 9.02
C VAL A 23 25.72 -31.88 7.61
N LYS A 24 24.68 -32.71 7.49
CA LYS A 24 24.10 -33.01 6.18
C LYS A 24 23.71 -31.66 5.54
N LYS A 25 24.35 -31.30 4.42
CA LYS A 25 23.89 -30.23 3.53
C LYS A 25 22.41 -30.51 3.24
N LYS A 26 21.51 -29.73 3.84
CA LYS A 26 20.13 -29.70 3.36
C LYS A 26 20.20 -28.98 2.02
N GLU A 27 20.08 -29.72 0.92
CA GLU A 27 19.69 -29.12 -0.34
C GLU A 27 18.35 -28.43 -0.12
N PHE A 28 18.35 -27.11 -0.32
CA PHE A 28 17.12 -26.33 -0.32
C PHE A 28 16.48 -26.56 -1.68
N VAL A 29 15.71 -27.63 -1.82
CA VAL A 29 14.85 -27.85 -2.99
C VAL A 29 13.65 -26.90 -2.86
N ASP A 30 13.33 -26.20 -3.94
CA ASP A 30 12.12 -25.38 -4.01
C ASP A 30 10.91 -26.23 -3.62
N LYS A 31 10.12 -25.75 -2.65
CA LYS A 31 8.87 -26.43 -2.31
C LYS A 31 7.91 -26.25 -3.48
N GLU A 32 7.69 -27.31 -4.24
CA GLU A 32 6.65 -27.37 -5.26
C GLU A 32 5.29 -27.07 -4.60
N VAL A 33 4.71 -25.93 -4.94
CA VAL A 33 3.34 -25.57 -4.61
C VAL A 33 2.63 -25.31 -5.93
N GLY A 34 1.81 -26.29 -6.31
CA GLY A 34 0.91 -26.37 -7.46
C GLY A 34 0.98 -25.22 -8.46
N ASP A 35 1.62 -25.48 -9.60
CA ASP A 35 1.41 -24.70 -10.82
C ASP A 35 0.03 -25.06 -11.38
N SER A 36 -1.02 -24.37 -10.92
CA SER A 36 -2.37 -24.49 -11.50
C SER A 36 -2.55 -23.64 -12.77
N PHE A 37 -1.45 -23.08 -13.27
CA PHE A 37 -1.35 -22.50 -14.60
C PHE A 37 -0.18 -23.22 -15.25
N ASP A 38 -0.46 -24.00 -16.29
CA ASP A 38 0.56 -24.46 -17.23
C ASP A 38 1.18 -23.22 -17.89
N VAL A 39 2.14 -22.59 -17.22
CA VAL A 39 3.13 -21.78 -17.90
C VAL A 39 4.00 -22.81 -18.58
N VAL A 40 3.80 -22.97 -19.89
CA VAL A 40 4.68 -23.77 -20.72
C VAL A 40 6.06 -23.11 -20.64
N ASP A 41 6.92 -23.66 -19.78
CA ASP A 41 8.33 -23.29 -19.72
C ASP A 41 9.03 -24.01 -20.87
N ASP A 42 8.82 -23.51 -22.10
CA ASP A 42 9.48 -24.02 -23.32
C ASP A 42 11.00 -23.73 -23.33
N HIS A 43 11.59 -23.31 -22.19
CA HIS A 43 12.96 -22.86 -22.08
C HIS A 43 13.88 -23.77 -21.25
N ASP A 44 13.37 -24.83 -20.63
CA ASP A 44 14.17 -25.67 -19.72
C ASP A 44 15.12 -26.67 -20.41
N ASP A 45 15.08 -26.83 -21.75
CA ASP A 45 15.87 -27.84 -22.48
C ASP A 45 16.89 -27.26 -23.50
N PHE A 46 17.45 -26.07 -23.26
CA PHE A 46 18.44 -25.45 -24.18
C PHE A 46 19.82 -25.19 -23.55
N TYR A 47 20.54 -26.25 -23.21
CA TYR A 47 21.98 -26.16 -22.89
C TYR A 47 22.93 -26.53 -24.05
N THR A 48 22.41 -26.77 -25.25
CA THR A 48 23.21 -27.26 -26.40
C THR A 48 23.48 -26.24 -27.51
N ALA A 49 22.84 -25.07 -27.51
CA ALA A 49 23.09 -24.01 -28.50
C ALA A 49 23.80 -22.80 -27.86
N LYS A 50 24.98 -22.45 -28.40
CA LYS A 50 25.86 -21.41 -27.83
C LYS A 50 25.27 -19.99 -27.96
N GLU A 51 24.44 -19.76 -28.96
CA GLU A 51 23.69 -18.52 -29.19
C GLU A 51 22.38 -18.87 -29.94
N ILE A 52 21.24 -18.35 -29.48
CA ILE A 52 19.93 -18.53 -30.09
C ILE A 52 19.36 -17.18 -30.53
N PRO A 53 18.70 -17.07 -31.71
CA PRO A 53 18.05 -15.83 -32.13
C PRO A 53 16.97 -15.38 -31.14
N TYR A 54 17.02 -14.13 -30.69
CA TYR A 54 16.00 -13.55 -29.81
C TYR A 54 14.77 -13.11 -30.62
N ILE A 55 13.63 -13.73 -30.34
CA ILE A 55 12.33 -13.33 -30.88
C ILE A 55 11.64 -12.43 -29.86
N GLY A 56 11.80 -11.12 -30.02
CA GLY A 56 11.17 -10.14 -29.14
C GLY A 56 9.69 -9.92 -29.46
N VAL A 57 8.89 -9.65 -28.42
CA VAL A 57 7.52 -9.16 -28.61
C VAL A 57 7.57 -7.75 -29.18
N SER A 58 6.92 -7.52 -30.33
CA SER A 58 6.79 -6.21 -30.96
C SER A 58 5.39 -5.64 -30.78
N TYR A 59 5.30 -4.32 -30.65
CA TYR A 59 4.05 -3.58 -30.49
C TYR A 59 4.02 -2.44 -31.51
N SER A 60 2.82 -1.97 -31.85
CA SER A 60 2.67 -0.73 -32.64
C SER A 60 3.12 0.48 -31.81
N GLU A 61 3.55 1.55 -32.47
CA GLU A 61 4.01 2.78 -31.81
C GLU A 61 2.95 3.33 -30.83
N ALA A 62 1.68 3.35 -31.25
CA ALA A 62 0.57 3.80 -30.41
C ALA A 62 0.41 2.95 -29.14
N GLU A 63 0.57 1.63 -29.24
CA GLU A 63 0.49 0.74 -28.08
C GLU A 63 1.74 0.87 -27.19
N MET A 64 2.93 1.06 -27.76
CA MET A 64 4.15 1.34 -26.99
C MET A 64 4.00 2.60 -26.14
N LEU A 65 3.49 3.69 -26.70
CA LEU A 65 3.24 4.95 -26.00
C LEU A 65 2.21 4.79 -24.87
N LYS A 66 1.13 4.05 -25.16
CA LYS A 66 0.09 3.78 -24.15
C LYS A 66 0.63 2.96 -22.99
N ARG A 67 1.36 1.87 -23.27
CA ARG A 67 1.91 0.97 -22.25
C ARG A 67 2.95 1.68 -21.39
N SER A 68 3.84 2.45 -22.00
CA SER A 68 4.87 3.21 -21.27
C SER A 68 4.24 4.26 -20.36
N GLN A 69 3.21 4.98 -20.83
CA GLN A 69 2.49 5.96 -20.01
C GLN A 69 1.77 5.30 -18.83
N LEU A 70 1.06 4.19 -19.06
CA LEU A 70 0.36 3.48 -17.98
C LEU A 70 1.32 2.93 -16.93
N PHE A 71 2.46 2.38 -17.37
CA PHE A 71 3.49 1.89 -16.47
C PHE A 71 4.11 3.02 -15.66
N TYR A 72 4.41 4.16 -16.30
CA TYR A 72 4.92 5.35 -15.61
C TYR A 72 3.95 5.86 -14.55
N GLU A 73 2.66 6.01 -14.88
CA GLU A 73 1.65 6.47 -13.91
C GLU A 73 1.49 5.47 -12.76
N SER A 74 1.54 4.16 -13.03
CA SER A 74 1.52 3.13 -11.98
C SER A 74 2.72 3.23 -11.03
N MET A 75 3.93 3.36 -11.57
CA MET A 75 5.16 3.45 -10.77
C MET A 75 5.27 4.77 -10.01
N LYS A 76 4.73 5.86 -10.55
CA LYS A 76 4.66 7.17 -9.89
C LYS A 76 3.81 7.13 -8.61
N LEU A 77 2.82 6.24 -8.54
CA LEU A 77 2.00 6.04 -7.33
C LEU A 77 2.73 5.26 -6.24
N ARG A 78 3.83 4.56 -6.56
CA ARG A 78 4.61 3.81 -5.57
C ARG A 78 5.18 4.75 -4.52
N ARG A 79 4.87 4.46 -3.25
CA ARG A 79 5.46 5.14 -2.09
C ARG A 79 6.04 4.12 -1.13
N SER A 80 7.08 4.51 -0.41
CA SER A 80 7.62 3.70 0.68
C SER A 80 6.69 3.78 1.88
N VAL A 81 5.98 2.68 2.19
CA VAL A 81 4.98 2.60 3.26
C VAL A 81 5.58 1.91 4.48
N ARG A 82 5.36 2.46 5.68
CA ARG A 82 5.95 1.96 6.95
C ARG A 82 4.93 1.40 7.94
N THR A 83 3.69 1.21 7.49
CA THR A 83 2.56 0.71 8.30
C THR A 83 1.86 -0.37 7.50
N PHE A 84 1.63 -1.54 8.09
CA PHE A 84 1.23 -2.74 7.36
C PHE A 84 0.01 -3.40 8.00
N SER A 85 -0.84 -4.01 7.17
CA SER A 85 -1.89 -4.93 7.61
C SER A 85 -1.29 -6.28 7.99
N SER A 86 -1.87 -6.96 8.99
CA SER A 86 -1.52 -8.34 9.35
C SER A 86 -2.25 -9.40 8.52
N GLN A 87 -3.01 -8.98 7.51
CA GLN A 87 -3.75 -9.87 6.62
C GLN A 87 -2.81 -10.82 5.86
N GLN A 88 -3.14 -12.12 5.86
CA GLN A 88 -2.37 -13.14 5.16
C GLN A 88 -2.55 -13.02 3.65
N ILE A 89 -1.52 -13.42 2.91
CA ILE A 89 -1.56 -13.49 1.44
C ILE A 89 -1.13 -14.85 0.92
N PRO A 90 -1.48 -15.17 -0.34
CA PRO A 90 -1.02 -16.39 -0.97
C PRO A 90 0.52 -16.41 -1.10
N LEU A 91 1.16 -17.47 -0.61
CA LEU A 91 2.61 -17.65 -0.76
C LEU A 91 3.03 -17.67 -2.24
N LYS A 92 2.16 -18.19 -3.12
CA LYS A 92 2.35 -18.20 -4.57
C LYS A 92 2.57 -16.79 -5.13
N LEU A 93 1.89 -15.78 -4.57
CA LEU A 93 2.09 -14.39 -4.95
C LEU A 93 3.53 -13.96 -4.65
N ILE A 94 4.05 -14.24 -3.45
CA ILE A 94 5.45 -13.93 -3.09
C ILE A 94 6.44 -14.67 -3.98
N GLN A 95 6.17 -15.93 -4.29
CA GLN A 95 6.99 -16.70 -5.22
C GLN A 95 7.06 -16.04 -6.59
N ASN A 96 5.93 -15.62 -7.16
CA ASN A 96 5.89 -14.92 -8.43
C ASN A 96 6.70 -13.62 -8.40
N LEU A 97 6.59 -12.84 -7.32
CA LEU A 97 7.38 -11.61 -7.14
C LEU A 97 8.90 -11.89 -7.13
N ILE A 98 9.32 -12.96 -6.46
CA ILE A 98 10.73 -13.37 -6.40
C ILE A 98 11.19 -13.93 -7.75
N LYS A 99 10.37 -14.72 -8.46
CA LYS A 99 10.65 -15.19 -9.82
C LYS A 99 10.85 -14.00 -10.77
N THR A 100 9.98 -12.99 -10.70
CA THR A 100 10.15 -11.74 -11.47
C THR A 100 11.44 -11.02 -11.09
N ALA A 101 11.80 -10.94 -9.80
CA ALA A 101 13.07 -10.36 -9.38
C ALA A 101 14.29 -11.14 -9.93
N GLY A 102 14.18 -12.46 -10.03
CA GLY A 102 15.19 -13.35 -10.58
C GLY A 102 15.43 -13.19 -12.09
N SER A 103 14.50 -12.57 -12.83
CA SER A 103 14.68 -12.27 -14.25
C SER A 103 15.59 -11.06 -14.51
N ALA A 104 16.17 -10.47 -13.47
CA ALA A 104 17.06 -9.34 -13.59
C ALA A 104 18.39 -9.73 -14.27
N PRO A 105 19.05 -8.80 -14.98
CA PRO A 105 20.39 -9.03 -15.49
C PRO A 105 21.40 -9.10 -14.34
N SER A 106 22.45 -9.90 -14.52
CA SER A 106 23.56 -9.98 -13.58
C SER A 106 24.91 -10.05 -14.30
N GLY A 107 25.96 -9.55 -13.64
CA GLY A 107 27.32 -9.63 -14.17
C GLY A 107 27.71 -11.08 -14.42
N ALA A 108 28.14 -11.37 -15.65
CA ALA A 108 28.48 -12.72 -16.12
C ALA A 108 27.37 -13.77 -15.89
N ASN A 109 26.10 -13.35 -15.84
CA ASN A 109 24.94 -14.22 -15.57
C ASN A 109 25.06 -15.05 -14.27
N LEU A 110 25.72 -14.50 -13.24
CA LEU A 110 25.98 -15.22 -11.99
C LEU A 110 24.79 -15.23 -11.02
N GLN A 111 23.79 -14.38 -11.24
CA GLN A 111 22.57 -14.26 -10.39
C GLN A 111 22.88 -14.19 -8.88
N PRO A 112 23.70 -13.21 -8.41
CA PRO A 112 24.33 -13.23 -7.09
C PRO A 112 23.39 -12.73 -5.98
N TRP A 113 22.17 -13.24 -5.91
CA TRP A 113 21.14 -12.81 -4.96
C TRP A 113 20.49 -13.98 -4.23
N THR A 114 20.02 -13.72 -3.01
CA THR A 114 19.16 -14.61 -2.25
C THR A 114 18.06 -13.81 -1.60
N PHE A 115 16.82 -14.23 -1.83
CA PHE A 115 15.63 -13.65 -1.24
C PHE A 115 15.11 -14.58 -0.15
N CYS A 116 15.41 -14.25 1.12
CA CYS A 116 14.91 -15.04 2.25
C CYS A 116 13.52 -14.53 2.65
N VAL A 117 12.49 -15.37 2.48
CA VAL A 117 11.12 -15.06 2.89
C VAL A 117 10.88 -15.53 4.32
N VAL A 118 10.52 -14.60 5.21
CA VAL A 118 10.29 -14.85 6.63
C VAL A 118 8.81 -14.58 6.95
N GLY A 119 8.03 -15.64 7.13
CA GLY A 119 6.63 -15.55 7.58
C GLY A 119 6.42 -15.82 9.07
N THR A 120 7.37 -16.48 9.74
CA THR A 120 7.21 -16.91 11.14
C THR A 120 7.39 -15.75 12.11
N ASP A 121 6.40 -15.52 12.98
CA ASP A 121 6.43 -14.43 13.97
C ASP A 121 7.63 -14.47 14.91
N VAL A 122 8.10 -15.67 15.28
CA VAL A 122 9.29 -15.84 16.13
C VAL A 122 10.53 -15.26 15.47
N ILE A 123 10.74 -15.52 14.17
CA ILE A 123 11.91 -15.02 13.45
C ILE A 123 11.75 -13.52 13.18
N LYS A 124 10.56 -13.08 12.77
CA LYS A 124 10.24 -11.66 12.57
C LYS A 124 10.51 -10.83 13.82
N ARG A 125 10.11 -11.32 15.00
CA ARG A 125 10.35 -10.65 16.29
C ARG A 125 11.83 -10.53 16.61
N LYS A 126 12.61 -11.60 16.43
CA LYS A 126 14.07 -11.57 16.60
C LYS A 126 14.75 -10.61 15.63
N ILE A 127 14.32 -10.58 14.36
CA ILE A 127 14.82 -9.60 13.38
C ILE A 127 14.51 -8.19 13.85
N ARG A 128 13.29 -7.93 14.33
CA ARG A 128 12.89 -6.63 14.88
C ARG A 128 13.78 -6.21 16.05
N GLU A 129 13.99 -7.09 17.03
CA GLU A 129 14.85 -6.82 18.19
C GLU A 129 16.28 -6.43 17.76
N ILE A 130 16.87 -7.17 16.82
CA ILE A 130 18.20 -6.87 16.27
C ILE A 130 18.22 -5.50 15.58
N VAL A 131 17.23 -5.22 14.72
CA VAL A 131 17.17 -3.97 13.95
C VAL A 131 16.93 -2.77 14.85
N GLU A 132 16.00 -2.85 15.80
CA GLU A 132 15.67 -1.74 16.70
C GLU A 132 16.85 -1.42 17.64
N TYR A 133 17.57 -2.44 18.13
CA TYR A 133 18.76 -2.25 18.94
C TYR A 133 19.87 -1.52 18.17
N GLU A 134 20.20 -2.00 16.96
CA GLU A 134 21.24 -1.37 16.14
C GLU A 134 20.83 0.03 15.66
N GLU A 135 19.56 0.23 15.29
CA GLU A 135 19.02 1.55 14.95
C GLU A 135 19.10 2.52 16.14
N GLN A 136 18.74 2.08 17.35
CA GLN A 136 18.86 2.92 18.54
C GLN A 136 20.31 3.34 18.78
N MET A 137 21.28 2.43 18.60
CA MET A 137 22.71 2.75 18.66
C MET A 137 23.14 3.72 17.54
N ASN A 138 22.58 3.55 16.34
CA ASN A 138 22.87 4.41 15.20
C ASN A 138 22.41 5.85 15.47
N TYR A 139 21.15 6.04 15.88
CA TYR A 139 20.58 7.36 16.21
C TYR A 139 21.24 8.02 17.42
N SER A 140 21.70 7.26 18.40
CA SER A 140 22.26 7.81 19.65
C SER A 140 23.78 8.06 19.63
N ARG A 141 24.56 7.26 18.87
CA ARG A 141 26.03 7.29 18.96
C ARG A 141 26.78 7.23 17.64
N ARG A 142 26.24 6.62 16.58
CA ARG A 142 27.01 6.33 15.34
C ARG A 142 26.70 7.27 14.17
N MET A 143 25.53 7.89 14.16
CA MET A 143 25.13 8.80 13.08
C MET A 143 25.35 10.25 13.52
N GLY A 144 26.02 11.03 12.67
CA GLY A 144 26.28 12.44 12.94
C GLY A 144 24.99 13.25 12.97
N ALA A 145 24.98 14.34 13.75
CA ALA A 145 23.81 15.23 13.91
C ALA A 145 23.20 15.69 12.56
N LYS A 146 24.04 15.87 11.54
CA LYS A 146 23.62 16.21 10.17
C LYS A 146 22.67 15.16 9.58
N TRP A 147 23.01 13.87 9.66
CA TRP A 147 22.18 12.81 9.10
C TRP A 147 20.83 12.71 9.83
N VAL A 148 20.83 12.90 11.16
CA VAL A 148 19.60 12.89 11.98
C VAL A 148 18.66 14.02 11.57
N LEU A 149 19.19 15.22 11.32
CA LEU A 149 18.42 16.36 10.82
C LEU A 149 17.89 16.11 9.39
N ASP A 150 18.71 15.53 8.52
CA ASP A 150 18.34 15.24 7.13
C ASP A 150 17.16 14.27 7.05
N VAL A 151 17.05 13.30 7.97
CA VAL A 151 15.94 12.32 7.99
C VAL A 151 14.74 12.73 8.87
N ALA A 152 14.83 13.83 9.61
CA ALA A 152 13.81 14.24 10.58
C ALA A 152 12.42 14.45 9.93
N HIS A 153 12.39 14.98 8.70
CA HIS A 153 11.16 15.19 7.93
C HIS A 153 10.41 13.89 7.57
N LEU A 154 11.07 12.74 7.64
CA LEU A 154 10.45 11.43 7.41
C LEU A 154 9.78 10.87 8.66
N HIS A 155 9.94 11.51 9.82
CA HIS A 155 9.46 11.06 11.13
C HIS A 155 9.83 9.59 11.45
N VAL A 156 11.02 9.17 10.98
CA VAL A 156 11.53 7.82 11.21
C VAL A 156 12.26 7.79 12.56
N ASN A 157 11.93 6.81 13.38
CA ASN A 157 12.60 6.54 14.65
C ASN A 157 13.15 5.10 14.67
N TRP A 158 13.77 4.70 15.79
CA TRP A 158 14.33 3.35 15.96
C TRP A 158 13.24 2.26 16.06
N ASN A 159 12.01 2.58 16.45
CA ASN A 159 10.91 1.62 16.59
C ASN A 159 10.37 1.23 15.20
N LYS A 160 10.41 -0.07 14.88
CA LYS A 160 10.04 -0.62 13.57
C LYS A 160 8.94 -1.68 13.72
N PRO A 161 7.71 -1.28 14.12
CA PRO A 161 6.62 -2.23 14.38
C PRO A 161 6.23 -3.05 13.15
N TYR A 162 6.41 -2.46 11.96
CA TYR A 162 6.18 -3.11 10.67
C TYR A 162 6.97 -4.39 10.44
N LEU A 163 8.09 -4.60 11.12
CA LEU A 163 8.87 -5.85 11.00
C LEU A 163 8.12 -7.05 11.59
N THR A 164 7.18 -6.81 12.50
CA THR A 164 6.32 -7.86 13.05
C THR A 164 4.91 -7.84 12.48
N GLU A 165 4.37 -6.65 12.19
CA GLU A 165 3.01 -6.47 11.64
C GLU A 165 2.89 -7.04 10.23
N ALA A 166 3.91 -6.82 9.38
CA ALA A 166 3.89 -7.37 8.04
C ALA A 166 3.87 -8.91 8.11
N PRO A 167 2.97 -9.58 7.38
CA PRO A 167 2.86 -11.04 7.41
C PRO A 167 4.13 -11.70 6.86
N PHE A 168 4.80 -11.08 5.87
CA PHE A 168 6.07 -11.56 5.32
C PHE A 168 7.14 -10.46 5.32
N LEU A 169 8.38 -10.85 5.67
CA LEU A 169 9.58 -10.05 5.41
C LEU A 169 10.41 -10.73 4.32
N ILE A 170 10.86 -9.96 3.33
CA ILE A 170 11.83 -10.41 2.33
C ILE A 170 13.19 -9.81 2.71
N VAL A 171 14.11 -10.66 3.15
CA VAL A 171 15.50 -10.28 3.43
C VAL A 171 16.32 -10.55 2.17
N VAL A 172 16.82 -9.48 1.57
CA VAL A 172 17.62 -9.55 0.34
C VAL A 172 19.08 -9.61 0.71
N MET A 173 19.76 -10.65 0.23
CA MET A 173 21.20 -10.84 0.42
C MET A 173 21.90 -10.88 -0.93
N LYS A 174 23.08 -10.24 -1.00
CA LYS A 174 23.98 -10.38 -2.14
C LYS A 174 25.02 -11.46 -1.85
N HIS A 175 25.44 -12.14 -2.89
CA HIS A 175 26.60 -13.03 -2.83
C HIS A 175 27.87 -12.21 -3.00
N THR A 176 28.83 -12.39 -2.10
CA THR A 176 30.15 -11.74 -2.18
C THR A 176 31.15 -12.58 -2.98
N TYR A 177 30.90 -13.89 -3.01
CA TYR A 177 31.58 -14.88 -3.82
C TYR A 177 30.65 -16.09 -4.00
N GLN A 178 30.89 -16.87 -5.05
CA GLN A 178 30.26 -18.17 -5.27
C GLN A 178 31.24 -19.29 -4.95
N ILE A 179 30.68 -20.44 -4.59
CA ILE A 179 31.43 -21.67 -4.37
C ILE A 179 31.02 -22.61 -5.50
N THR A 180 31.99 -23.05 -6.32
CA THR A 180 31.73 -23.98 -7.42
C THR A 180 31.45 -25.39 -6.89
N LYS A 181 31.07 -26.30 -7.78
CA LYS A 181 30.90 -27.72 -7.44
C LYS A 181 32.16 -28.36 -6.84
N ASP A 182 33.33 -27.80 -7.16
CA ASP A 182 34.65 -28.25 -6.70
C ASP A 182 35.15 -27.52 -5.43
N ASP A 183 34.26 -26.81 -4.72
CA ASP A 183 34.55 -26.03 -3.50
C ASP A 183 35.54 -24.85 -3.69
N GLU A 184 35.77 -24.43 -4.93
CA GLU A 184 36.60 -23.26 -5.24
C GLU A 184 35.80 -21.95 -5.13
N ARG A 185 36.45 -20.91 -4.62
CA ARG A 185 35.86 -19.57 -4.52
C ARG A 185 35.96 -18.84 -5.84
N GLN A 186 34.83 -18.50 -6.43
CA GLN A 186 34.75 -17.64 -7.60
C GLN A 186 34.23 -16.24 -7.24
N PRO A 187 34.86 -15.17 -7.75
CA PRO A 187 34.40 -13.81 -7.51
C PRO A 187 33.07 -13.56 -8.22
N THR A 188 32.15 -12.87 -7.54
CA THR A 188 30.92 -12.37 -8.18
C THR A 188 31.13 -10.95 -8.68
N TYR A 189 31.01 -10.74 -9.99
CA TYR A 189 31.15 -9.41 -10.59
C TYR A 189 29.94 -8.54 -10.30
N TYR A 190 30.18 -7.30 -9.84
CA TYR A 190 29.14 -6.28 -9.62
C TYR A 190 27.95 -6.75 -8.78
N SER A 191 28.16 -7.66 -7.81
CA SER A 191 27.05 -8.34 -7.13
C SER A 191 26.09 -7.41 -6.41
N GLU A 192 26.59 -6.29 -5.88
CA GLU A 192 25.74 -5.26 -5.28
C GLU A 192 24.83 -4.58 -6.31
N ILE A 193 25.37 -4.19 -7.47
CA ILE A 193 24.60 -3.55 -8.53
C ILE A 193 23.57 -4.53 -9.10
N SER A 194 23.98 -5.77 -9.40
CA SER A 194 23.08 -6.81 -9.88
C SER A 194 21.94 -7.09 -8.89
N THR A 195 22.25 -7.19 -7.59
CA THR A 195 21.23 -7.37 -6.55
C THR A 195 20.29 -6.17 -6.45
N CYS A 196 20.80 -4.94 -6.55
CA CYS A 196 19.97 -3.73 -6.53
C CYS A 196 19.05 -3.63 -7.75
N ILE A 197 19.48 -4.08 -8.93
CA ILE A 197 18.61 -4.16 -10.12
C ILE A 197 17.49 -5.18 -9.88
N ALA A 198 17.82 -6.37 -9.36
CA ALA A 198 16.83 -7.38 -8.99
C ALA A 198 15.81 -6.85 -7.97
N VAL A 199 16.26 -6.04 -7.01
CA VAL A 199 15.36 -5.34 -6.07
C VAL A 199 14.50 -4.29 -6.78
N GLY A 200 15.02 -3.55 -7.75
CA GLY A 200 14.22 -2.62 -8.56
C GLY A 200 13.09 -3.33 -9.30
N VAL A 201 13.39 -4.48 -9.90
CA VAL A 201 12.41 -5.36 -10.54
C VAL A 201 11.41 -5.90 -9.52
N LEU A 202 11.87 -6.33 -8.33
CA LEU A 202 11.01 -6.76 -7.23
C LEU A 202 10.04 -5.67 -6.78
N LEU A 203 10.52 -4.42 -6.65
CA LEU A 203 9.69 -3.28 -6.27
C LEU A 203 8.62 -2.96 -7.32
N ALA A 204 8.95 -3.06 -8.61
CA ALA A 204 7.98 -2.92 -9.69
C ALA A 204 6.94 -4.05 -9.67
N ALA A 205 7.37 -5.29 -9.43
CA ALA A 205 6.49 -6.44 -9.30
C ALA A 205 5.53 -6.30 -8.10
N ILE A 206 6.04 -5.86 -6.94
CA ILE A 206 5.26 -5.58 -5.73
C ILE A 206 4.17 -4.54 -6.03
N GLN A 207 4.55 -3.41 -6.67
CA GLN A 207 3.61 -2.36 -7.05
C GLN A 207 2.56 -2.87 -8.05
N ASN A 208 2.98 -3.66 -9.04
CA ASN A 208 2.07 -4.24 -10.04
C ASN A 208 1.08 -5.24 -9.43
N ALA A 209 1.49 -5.97 -8.38
CA ALA A 209 0.63 -6.86 -7.61
C ALA A 209 -0.30 -6.14 -6.61
N GLY A 210 -0.29 -4.81 -6.56
CA GLY A 210 -1.09 -4.02 -5.62
C GLY A 210 -0.57 -4.02 -4.18
N LEU A 211 0.66 -4.49 -3.97
CA LEU A 211 1.29 -4.55 -2.65
C LEU A 211 2.14 -3.31 -2.40
N VAL A 212 2.50 -3.09 -1.13
CA VAL A 212 3.42 -2.02 -0.74
C VAL A 212 4.56 -2.56 0.11
N THR A 213 5.64 -1.79 0.15
CA THR A 213 6.80 -2.08 0.98
C THR A 213 7.53 -0.78 1.29
N VAL A 214 8.51 -0.87 2.19
CA VAL A 214 9.54 0.14 2.39
C VAL A 214 10.91 -0.50 2.21
N THR A 215 11.76 0.12 1.40
CA THR A 215 13.15 -0.27 1.30
C THR A 215 13.89 0.18 2.56
N THR A 216 14.31 -0.78 3.38
CA THR A 216 15.05 -0.50 4.62
C THR A 216 16.44 -1.11 4.58
N THR A 217 17.44 -0.32 4.99
CA THR A 217 18.83 -0.72 5.10
C THR A 217 19.16 -0.90 6.59
N PRO A 218 19.21 -2.14 7.11
CA PRO A 218 19.51 -2.40 8.51
C PRO A 218 21.01 -2.23 8.78
N LEU A 219 21.46 -0.97 8.91
CA LEU A 219 22.86 -0.64 9.13
C LEU A 219 23.38 -1.34 10.39
N ASN A 220 24.51 -2.03 10.27
CA ASN A 220 25.17 -2.84 11.32
C ASN A 220 24.45 -4.12 11.75
N ALA A 221 23.17 -4.30 11.46
CA ALA A 221 22.40 -5.51 11.81
C ALA A 221 22.59 -6.70 10.85
N GLY A 222 23.20 -6.49 9.67
CA GLY A 222 23.30 -7.51 8.63
C GLY A 222 24.00 -8.80 9.04
N GLY A 223 25.04 -8.73 9.88
CA GLY A 223 25.77 -9.91 10.37
C GLY A 223 24.91 -10.80 11.26
N GLN A 224 24.22 -10.20 12.23
CA GLN A 224 23.34 -10.91 13.16
C GLN A 224 22.11 -11.48 12.45
N ILE A 225 21.54 -10.76 11.48
CA ILE A 225 20.41 -11.26 10.67
C ILE A 225 20.83 -12.46 9.84
N ARG A 226 22.02 -12.43 9.21
CA ARG A 226 22.57 -13.56 8.46
C ARG A 226 22.72 -14.81 9.33
N GLU A 227 23.26 -14.66 10.54
CA GLU A 227 23.43 -15.76 11.49
C GLU A 227 22.09 -16.30 12.00
N LEU A 228 21.14 -15.41 12.32
CA LEU A 228 19.78 -15.78 12.72
C LEU A 228 19.08 -16.60 11.64
N LEU A 229 19.26 -16.24 10.36
CA LEU A 229 18.70 -16.93 9.20
C LEU A 229 19.56 -18.12 8.73
N GLN A 230 20.64 -18.45 9.46
CA GLN A 230 21.55 -19.56 9.15
C GLN A 230 22.11 -19.50 7.73
N ARG A 231 22.38 -18.28 7.24
CA ARG A 231 22.89 -18.06 5.89
C ARG A 231 24.42 -18.14 5.84
N PRO A 232 24.98 -18.66 4.74
CA PRO A 232 26.41 -18.89 4.63
C PRO A 232 27.20 -17.56 4.65
N PRO A 233 28.50 -17.59 5.00
CA PRO A 233 29.31 -16.39 5.16
C PRO A 233 29.55 -15.63 3.85
N ASN A 234 29.29 -16.24 2.69
CA ASN A 234 29.37 -15.58 1.40
C ASN A 234 28.17 -14.66 1.12
N GLU A 235 27.10 -14.74 1.91
CA GLU A 235 25.91 -13.91 1.78
C GLU A 235 25.94 -12.70 2.72
N LYS A 236 25.67 -11.52 2.17
CA LYS A 236 25.59 -10.27 2.93
C LYS A 236 24.22 -9.64 2.76
N VAL A 237 23.53 -9.37 3.87
CA VAL A 237 22.26 -8.64 3.88
C VAL A 237 22.45 -7.25 3.27
N VAL A 238 21.64 -6.94 2.26
CA VAL A 238 21.61 -5.64 1.60
C VAL A 238 20.39 -4.86 2.06
N LEU A 239 19.21 -5.48 2.00
CA LEU A 239 17.93 -4.83 2.25
C LEU A 239 16.96 -5.73 3.02
N LEU A 240 16.11 -5.09 3.82
CA LEU A 240 14.90 -5.68 4.38
C LEU A 240 13.69 -5.02 3.71
N LEU A 241 12.83 -5.85 3.12
CA LEU A 241 11.59 -5.44 2.47
C LEU A 241 10.41 -6.11 3.20
N PRO A 242 9.76 -5.44 4.16
CA PRO A 242 8.47 -5.89 4.65
C PRO A 242 7.49 -5.82 3.47
N SER A 243 7.03 -6.97 3.00
CA SER A 243 6.05 -7.03 1.91
C SER A 243 4.67 -7.07 2.55
N LEU A 244 3.74 -6.15 2.19
CA LEU A 244 2.30 -6.38 1.95
C LEU A 244 1.32 -5.21 2.19
N GLU A 245 0.12 -5.39 1.62
CA GLU A 245 -1.04 -4.48 1.45
C GLU A 245 -0.98 -3.09 2.11
N SER A 246 -1.18 -2.07 1.29
CA SER A 246 -1.58 -0.75 1.77
C SER A 246 -2.99 -0.86 2.33
N TYR A 247 -3.22 -0.31 3.52
CA TYR A 247 -4.44 -0.48 4.32
C TYR A 247 -5.78 -0.13 3.62
N ASP A 248 -5.76 0.44 2.40
CA ASP A 248 -6.91 0.44 1.45
C ASP A 248 -6.50 1.14 0.14
N GLY A 249 -5.78 2.27 0.22
CA GLY A 249 -5.73 3.26 -0.88
C GLY A 249 -4.34 3.69 -1.38
N GLY A 250 -3.26 3.01 -1.01
CA GLY A 250 -1.90 3.32 -1.48
C GLY A 250 -1.33 4.67 -0.98
N LYS A 251 -2.06 5.41 -0.14
CA LYS A 251 -1.70 6.75 0.32
C LYS A 251 -0.67 6.71 1.46
N PRO A 252 0.32 7.64 1.52
CA PRO A 252 1.27 7.68 2.62
C PRO A 252 0.57 7.85 3.97
N PHE A 253 0.92 7.00 4.94
CA PHE A 253 0.31 7.01 6.27
C PHE A 253 0.34 8.38 6.95
N THR A 254 1.44 9.15 6.84
CA THR A 254 1.52 10.50 7.42
C THR A 254 0.50 11.45 6.81
N HIS A 255 0.22 11.35 5.52
CA HIS A 255 -0.81 12.15 4.87
C HIS A 255 -2.21 11.63 5.25
N SER A 256 -2.41 10.31 5.36
CA SER A 256 -3.68 9.76 5.85
C SER A 256 -3.97 10.18 7.29
N LEU A 257 -2.96 10.15 8.17
CA LEU A 257 -3.08 10.49 9.59
C LEU A 257 -3.22 12.00 9.81
N PHE A 258 -2.28 12.79 9.31
CA PHE A 258 -2.25 14.24 9.60
C PHE A 258 -3.13 15.06 8.65
N GLY A 259 -3.45 14.53 7.47
CA GLY A 259 -4.32 15.18 6.49
C GLY A 259 -5.74 14.63 6.53
N ASP A 260 -5.92 13.38 6.11
CA ASP A 260 -7.26 12.83 5.84
C ASP A 260 -8.09 12.64 7.12
N ILE A 261 -7.51 12.06 8.18
CA ILE A 261 -8.22 11.87 9.45
C ILE A 261 -8.57 13.22 10.08
N ASN A 262 -7.63 14.16 10.13
CA ASN A 262 -7.90 15.51 10.66
C ASN A 262 -8.96 16.25 9.84
N SER A 263 -8.91 16.13 8.51
CA SER A 263 -9.92 16.71 7.62
C SER A 263 -11.30 16.06 7.82
N ALA A 264 -11.34 14.74 7.97
CA ALA A 264 -12.56 13.98 8.25
C ALA A 264 -13.19 14.39 9.60
N ILE A 265 -12.41 14.43 10.67
CA ILE A 265 -12.86 14.88 12.00
C ILE A 265 -13.37 16.32 11.94
N SER A 266 -12.60 17.22 11.31
CA SER A 266 -12.98 18.63 11.19
C SER A 266 -14.27 18.80 10.40
N THR A 267 -14.43 18.04 9.30
CA THR A 267 -15.65 18.04 8.49
C THR A 267 -16.85 17.58 9.30
N LEU A 268 -16.74 16.45 10.01
CA LEU A 268 -17.82 15.91 10.84
C LEU A 268 -18.22 16.90 11.94
N ARG A 269 -17.24 17.47 12.66
CA ARG A 269 -17.50 18.48 13.70
C ARG A 269 -18.15 19.75 13.13
N TYR A 270 -17.69 20.21 11.97
CA TYR A 270 -18.25 21.39 11.32
C TYR A 270 -19.73 21.18 10.99
N TYR A 271 -20.09 20.06 10.35
CA TYR A 271 -21.48 19.77 10.00
C TYR A 271 -22.35 19.35 11.19
N ALA A 272 -21.78 18.77 12.25
CA ALA A 272 -22.48 18.58 13.50
C ALA A 272 -22.95 19.92 14.09
N GLY A 273 -22.19 21.00 13.89
CA GLY A 273 -22.60 22.36 14.26
C GLY A 273 -23.72 22.95 13.42
N TRP A 274 -24.10 22.34 12.29
CA TRP A 274 -25.17 22.83 11.40
C TRP A 274 -26.55 22.21 11.66
N VAL A 275 -26.64 21.14 12.44
CA VAL A 275 -27.87 20.33 12.62
C VAL A 275 -29.09 21.13 13.10
N ASP A 276 -28.86 22.19 13.88
CA ASP A 276 -29.86 23.08 14.49
C ASP A 276 -29.97 24.44 13.77
N LYS A 277 -29.23 24.64 12.67
CA LYS A 277 -29.11 25.92 11.95
C LYS A 277 -29.72 25.89 10.55
N ILE A 278 -30.37 24.79 10.18
CA ILE A 278 -31.10 24.67 8.92
C ILE A 278 -32.48 25.32 9.09
N GLN A 279 -32.58 26.57 8.66
CA GLN A 279 -33.78 27.38 8.87
C GLN A 279 -34.46 27.74 7.55
N GLY A 280 -35.78 27.76 7.57
CA GLY A 280 -36.61 28.35 6.52
C GLY A 280 -36.69 29.88 6.66
N LYS A 281 -37.62 30.48 5.94
CA LYS A 281 -37.87 31.92 5.97
C LYS A 281 -39.36 32.19 6.02
N THR A 282 -39.76 33.24 6.73
CA THR A 282 -41.07 33.89 6.55
C THR A 282 -40.95 34.89 5.41
N ILE A 283 -41.85 34.83 4.43
CA ILE A 283 -41.77 35.63 3.21
C ILE A 283 -42.92 36.64 3.19
N PRO A 284 -42.65 37.94 3.06
CA PRO A 284 -43.70 38.95 2.91
C PRO A 284 -44.27 38.87 1.49
N VAL A 285 -45.39 38.16 1.34
CA VAL A 285 -46.12 38.05 0.07
C VAL A 285 -47.25 39.08 0.03
N SER A 286 -47.64 39.50 -1.18
CA SER A 286 -48.75 40.44 -1.35
C SER A 286 -50.10 39.81 -0.94
N GLY A 287 -50.93 40.57 -0.25
CA GLY A 287 -52.25 40.14 0.24
C GLY A 287 -52.24 39.56 1.66
N ASN A 288 -53.40 39.09 2.14
CA ASN A 288 -53.59 38.56 3.49
C ASN A 288 -53.22 37.08 3.58
N TYR A 289 -51.97 36.74 3.28
CA TYR A 289 -51.46 35.38 3.34
C TYR A 289 -50.26 35.28 4.27
N PHE A 290 -50.20 34.22 5.07
CA PHE A 290 -49.00 33.86 5.82
C PHE A 290 -48.18 32.84 5.02
N CYS A 291 -46.99 33.23 4.58
CA CYS A 291 -46.09 32.40 3.78
C CYS A 291 -44.79 32.13 4.51
N TYR A 292 -44.38 30.85 4.56
CA TYR A 292 -43.09 30.45 5.10
C TYR A 292 -42.52 29.25 4.33
N THR A 293 -41.21 29.09 4.36
CA THR A 293 -40.52 27.93 3.77
C THR A 293 -40.06 26.95 4.85
N ARG A 294 -40.02 25.67 4.50
CA ARG A 294 -39.37 24.61 5.29
C ARG A 294 -38.26 24.00 4.45
N HIS A 295 -37.10 23.80 5.07
CA HIS A 295 -36.00 23.07 4.45
C HIS A 295 -35.99 21.66 5.02
N GLU A 296 -36.62 20.75 4.31
CA GLU A 296 -36.78 19.35 4.71
C GLU A 296 -35.71 18.46 4.06
N PRO A 297 -35.35 17.32 4.69
CA PRO A 297 -34.51 16.32 4.05
C PRO A 297 -35.09 15.92 2.70
N VAL A 298 -34.20 15.67 1.72
CA VAL A 298 -34.61 15.17 0.41
C VAL A 298 -35.06 13.69 0.48
N GLY A 299 -34.61 12.96 1.50
CA GLY A 299 -34.92 11.54 1.70
C GLY A 299 -33.67 10.67 1.57
N ILE A 300 -33.77 9.57 0.81
CA ILE A 300 -32.70 8.59 0.63
C ILE A 300 -31.64 9.14 -0.34
N CYS A 301 -30.42 9.29 0.15
CA CYS A 301 -29.27 9.76 -0.62
C CYS A 301 -28.36 8.60 -1.02
N GLY A 302 -28.34 8.28 -2.31
CA GLY A 302 -27.35 7.40 -2.93
C GLY A 302 -26.01 8.12 -3.10
N GLN A 303 -24.93 7.56 -2.57
CA GLN A 303 -23.63 8.21 -2.51
C GLN A 303 -22.55 7.31 -3.09
N ILE A 304 -21.88 7.75 -4.14
CA ILE A 304 -20.83 6.98 -4.83
C ILE A 304 -19.51 7.75 -4.72
N ILE A 305 -18.50 7.13 -4.12
CA ILE A 305 -17.19 7.75 -3.85
C ILE A 305 -16.05 7.08 -4.64
N PRO A 306 -14.97 7.83 -4.96
CA PRO A 306 -13.78 7.30 -5.64
C PRO A 306 -12.76 6.72 -4.64
N TRP A 307 -11.70 6.12 -5.19
CA TRP A 307 -10.62 5.46 -4.45
C TRP A 307 -9.51 6.41 -3.94
N ASN A 308 -9.40 7.63 -4.46
CA ASN A 308 -8.22 8.47 -4.24
C ASN A 308 -8.15 9.14 -2.85
N ALA A 309 -9.28 9.31 -2.16
CA ALA A 309 -9.34 9.80 -0.77
C ALA A 309 -10.58 9.24 -0.05
N PRO A 310 -10.62 7.94 0.24
CA PRO A 310 -11.86 7.24 0.63
C PRO A 310 -12.53 7.84 1.88
N LEU A 311 -11.76 8.07 2.94
CA LEU A 311 -12.28 8.63 4.21
C LEU A 311 -12.81 10.06 4.05
N VAL A 312 -12.07 10.91 3.34
CA VAL A 312 -12.44 12.32 3.15
C VAL A 312 -13.69 12.41 2.26
N MET A 313 -13.74 11.64 1.17
CA MET A 313 -14.90 11.63 0.27
C MET A 313 -16.15 11.07 0.95
N LEU A 314 -15.98 10.07 1.82
CA LEU A 314 -17.05 9.56 2.66
C LEU A 314 -17.58 10.65 3.59
N THR A 315 -16.72 11.29 4.39
CA THR A 315 -17.16 12.32 5.35
C THR A 315 -17.75 13.55 4.68
N TRP A 316 -17.24 13.96 3.51
CA TRP A 316 -17.80 15.05 2.71
C TRP A 316 -19.22 14.77 2.19
N LYS A 317 -19.63 13.50 2.10
CA LYS A 317 -20.98 13.13 1.69
C LYS A 317 -21.88 12.78 2.88
N TRP A 318 -21.37 12.06 3.88
CA TRP A 318 -22.11 11.70 5.09
C TRP A 318 -22.48 12.92 5.90
N ALA A 319 -21.48 13.75 6.25
CA ALA A 319 -21.66 14.84 7.20
C ALA A 319 -22.78 15.83 6.80
N PRO A 320 -22.82 16.38 5.56
CA PRO A 320 -23.92 17.25 5.16
C PRO A 320 -25.26 16.52 4.99
N ALA A 321 -25.26 15.26 4.53
CA ALA A 321 -26.50 14.52 4.33
C ALA A 321 -27.20 14.23 5.67
N LEU A 322 -26.44 13.72 6.64
CA LEU A 322 -26.92 13.42 7.99
C LEU A 322 -27.29 14.71 8.75
N ALA A 323 -26.52 15.78 8.61
CA ALA A 323 -26.84 17.05 9.25
C ALA A 323 -28.17 17.64 8.76
N CYS A 324 -28.53 17.40 7.50
CA CYS A 324 -29.82 17.78 6.94
C CYS A 324 -30.95 16.76 7.18
N GLY A 325 -30.73 15.71 7.98
CA GLY A 325 -31.75 14.71 8.32
C GLY A 325 -32.01 13.66 7.24
N ASN A 326 -31.08 13.44 6.29
CA ASN A 326 -31.22 12.43 5.25
C ASN A 326 -30.68 11.07 5.70
N THR A 327 -31.18 10.00 5.08
CA THR A 327 -30.57 8.66 5.17
C THR A 327 -29.64 8.44 3.98
N VAL A 328 -28.60 7.62 4.16
CA VAL A 328 -27.56 7.42 3.15
C VAL A 328 -27.38 5.96 2.77
N ILE A 329 -27.17 5.73 1.48
CA ILE A 329 -26.69 4.46 0.91
C ILE A 329 -25.39 4.78 0.19
N LEU A 330 -24.26 4.40 0.78
CA LEU A 330 -22.93 4.68 0.25
C LEU A 330 -22.32 3.45 -0.42
N LYS A 331 -21.91 3.63 -1.68
CA LYS A 331 -21.07 2.68 -2.41
C LYS A 331 -19.63 3.19 -2.44
N PRO A 332 -18.69 2.54 -1.73
CA PRO A 332 -17.27 2.86 -1.84
C PRO A 332 -16.70 2.38 -3.18
N ALA A 333 -15.58 2.96 -3.62
CA ALA A 333 -14.83 2.40 -4.74
C ALA A 333 -14.43 0.96 -4.45
N GLU A 334 -14.53 0.08 -5.44
CA GLU A 334 -14.23 -1.35 -5.29
C GLU A 334 -12.78 -1.62 -4.88
N GLN A 335 -11.87 -0.69 -5.19
CA GLN A 335 -10.46 -0.74 -4.82
C GLN A 335 -10.22 -0.41 -3.34
N THR A 336 -11.12 0.38 -2.72
CA THR A 336 -10.92 0.92 -1.36
C THR A 336 -12.17 0.81 -0.47
N PRO A 337 -12.72 -0.39 -0.22
CA PRO A 337 -13.98 -0.54 0.51
C PRO A 337 -13.81 -0.54 2.04
N LEU A 338 -12.63 -0.90 2.55
CA LEU A 338 -12.44 -1.25 3.97
C LEU A 338 -12.67 -0.07 4.90
N THR A 339 -12.19 1.11 4.51
CA THR A 339 -12.35 2.35 5.28
C THR A 339 -13.82 2.71 5.47
N ALA A 340 -14.65 2.51 4.44
CA ALA A 340 -16.08 2.81 4.50
C ALA A 340 -16.83 1.81 5.39
N LEU A 341 -16.45 0.53 5.35
CA LEU A 341 -17.02 -0.50 6.22
C LEU A 341 -16.68 -0.26 7.69
N TYR A 342 -15.43 0.14 7.97
CA TYR A 342 -15.03 0.50 9.34
C TYR A 342 -15.79 1.72 9.85
N MET A 343 -15.98 2.76 9.02
CA MET A 343 -16.81 3.91 9.38
C MET A 343 -18.27 3.53 9.65
N ALA A 344 -18.81 2.53 8.94
CA ALA A 344 -20.15 2.01 9.21
C ALA A 344 -20.22 1.35 10.60
N ALA A 345 -19.22 0.55 10.97
CA ALA A 345 -19.12 -0.03 12.31
C ALA A 345 -19.07 1.06 13.40
N LEU A 346 -18.26 2.11 13.18
CA LEU A 346 -18.19 3.25 14.10
C LEU A 346 -19.52 4.03 14.18
N SER A 347 -20.27 4.15 13.09
CA SER A 347 -21.58 4.80 13.15
C SER A 347 -22.59 4.03 14.01
N LYS A 348 -22.50 2.69 14.01
CA LYS A 348 -23.31 1.85 14.88
C LYS A 348 -22.93 2.04 16.35
N GLU A 349 -21.63 2.09 16.64
CA GLU A 349 -21.11 2.38 17.99
C GLU A 349 -21.53 3.78 18.47
N ALA A 350 -21.54 4.77 17.57
CA ALA A 350 -21.97 6.14 17.86
C ALA A 350 -23.50 6.27 18.09
N GLY A 351 -24.27 5.20 17.90
CA GLY A 351 -25.71 5.18 18.18
C GLY A 351 -26.60 5.76 17.09
N PHE A 352 -26.15 5.80 15.82
CA PHE A 352 -27.04 6.11 14.72
C PHE A 352 -28.15 5.05 14.61
N PRO A 353 -29.42 5.44 14.39
CA PRO A 353 -30.51 4.47 14.23
C PRO A 353 -30.27 3.53 13.03
N ASP A 354 -30.77 2.30 13.16
CA ASP A 354 -30.66 1.29 12.10
C ASP A 354 -31.27 1.81 10.78
N GLY A 355 -30.55 1.58 9.67
CA GLY A 355 -30.97 2.01 8.34
C GLY A 355 -30.68 3.47 7.99
N VAL A 356 -30.21 4.31 8.91
CA VAL A 356 -29.81 5.70 8.60
C VAL A 356 -28.55 5.74 7.75
N ILE A 357 -27.57 4.90 8.06
CA ILE A 357 -26.31 4.76 7.32
C ILE A 357 -26.20 3.33 6.80
N ASN A 358 -26.12 3.19 5.48
CA ASN A 358 -25.96 1.91 4.80
C ASN A 358 -24.72 1.97 3.91
N VAL A 359 -23.83 0.98 4.00
CA VAL A 359 -22.65 0.88 3.14
C VAL A 359 -22.73 -0.40 2.33
N VAL A 360 -22.69 -0.27 1.00
CA VAL A 360 -22.85 -1.37 0.06
C VAL A 360 -21.63 -1.43 -0.88
N PRO A 361 -20.59 -2.20 -0.54
CA PRO A 361 -19.48 -2.47 -1.45
C PRO A 361 -19.97 -3.17 -2.72
N GLY A 362 -19.25 -2.96 -3.81
CA GLY A 362 -19.54 -3.59 -5.10
C GLY A 362 -18.83 -2.87 -6.25
N PHE A 363 -19.05 -3.31 -7.48
CA PHE A 363 -18.47 -2.66 -8.66
C PHE A 363 -19.30 -1.44 -9.09
N GLY A 364 -18.66 -0.49 -9.77
CA GLY A 364 -19.33 0.73 -10.26
C GLY A 364 -20.46 0.44 -11.26
N ASN A 365 -20.24 -0.50 -12.19
CA ASN A 365 -21.21 -0.89 -13.22
C ASN A 365 -22.39 -1.72 -12.69
N THR A 366 -22.29 -2.28 -11.48
CA THR A 366 -23.37 -3.04 -10.83
C THR A 366 -23.98 -2.25 -9.68
N ALA A 367 -23.32 -2.20 -8.53
CA ALA A 367 -23.83 -1.51 -7.34
C ALA A 367 -24.00 0.00 -7.55
N GLY A 368 -23.05 0.65 -8.23
CA GLY A 368 -23.13 2.08 -8.54
C GLY A 368 -24.27 2.39 -9.53
N ALA A 369 -24.41 1.58 -10.57
CA ALA A 369 -25.50 1.71 -11.54
C ALA A 369 -26.88 1.45 -10.91
N ALA A 370 -26.98 0.46 -10.01
CA ALA A 370 -28.21 0.18 -9.27
C ALA A 370 -28.64 1.39 -8.44
N ILE A 371 -27.71 2.00 -7.69
CA ILE A 371 -27.97 3.22 -6.91
C ILE A 371 -28.45 4.37 -7.82
N ALA A 372 -27.81 4.56 -8.97
CA ALA A 372 -28.18 5.64 -9.88
C ALA A 372 -29.57 5.46 -10.51
N ASN A 373 -29.95 4.22 -10.83
CA ASN A 373 -31.23 3.88 -11.47
C ASN A 373 -32.38 3.62 -10.49
N HIS A 374 -32.11 3.45 -9.19
CA HIS A 374 -33.15 3.04 -8.25
C HIS A 374 -34.27 4.10 -8.13
N PRO A 375 -35.55 3.74 -8.32
CA PRO A 375 -36.66 4.71 -8.35
C PRO A 375 -37.00 5.31 -6.98
N GLN A 376 -36.61 4.64 -5.89
CA GLN A 376 -36.86 5.12 -4.52
C GLN A 376 -35.71 5.93 -3.93
N ILE A 377 -34.58 6.06 -4.64
CA ILE A 377 -33.49 6.94 -4.18
C ILE A 377 -33.83 8.37 -4.64
N ASN A 378 -33.91 9.30 -3.68
CA ASN A 378 -34.37 10.68 -3.94
C ASN A 378 -33.24 11.59 -4.46
N LYS A 379 -31.99 11.26 -4.13
CA LYS A 379 -30.80 12.02 -4.53
C LYS A 379 -29.62 11.11 -4.81
N VAL A 380 -28.85 11.41 -5.86
CA VAL A 380 -27.54 10.79 -6.11
C VAL A 380 -26.42 11.81 -5.99
N ALA A 381 -25.38 11.48 -5.23
CA ALA A 381 -24.16 12.27 -5.11
C ALA A 381 -22.96 11.45 -5.58
N PHE A 382 -22.37 11.84 -6.70
CA PHE A 382 -21.24 11.12 -7.32
C PHE A 382 -19.95 11.94 -7.26
N THR A 383 -18.83 11.26 -7.02
CA THR A 383 -17.50 11.83 -7.20
C THR A 383 -16.62 10.84 -7.95
N GLY A 384 -16.02 11.28 -9.06
CA GLY A 384 -15.21 10.42 -9.92
C GLY A 384 -14.99 11.00 -11.31
N SER A 385 -14.78 10.13 -12.29
CA SER A 385 -14.48 10.54 -13.67
C SER A 385 -15.67 11.25 -14.34
N THR A 386 -15.37 12.16 -15.26
CA THR A 386 -16.39 12.86 -16.06
C THR A 386 -17.22 11.90 -16.91
N GLY A 387 -16.60 10.86 -17.47
CA GLY A 387 -17.28 9.84 -18.27
C GLY A 387 -18.35 9.11 -17.45
N THR A 388 -17.99 8.61 -16.26
CA THR A 388 -18.94 7.96 -15.35
C THR A 388 -19.98 8.96 -14.82
N GLY A 389 -19.58 10.21 -14.55
CA GLY A 389 -20.51 11.27 -14.15
C GLY A 389 -21.65 11.47 -15.16
N LYS A 390 -21.36 11.52 -16.45
CA LYS A 390 -22.39 11.60 -17.50
C LYS A 390 -23.37 10.44 -17.45
N LEU A 391 -22.87 9.22 -17.24
CA LEU A 391 -23.72 8.02 -17.11
C LEU A 391 -24.62 8.09 -15.87
N ILE A 392 -24.10 8.55 -14.73
CA ILE A 392 -24.90 8.71 -13.50
C ILE A 392 -26.00 9.76 -13.68
N MET A 393 -25.71 10.88 -14.35
CA MET A 393 -26.74 11.90 -14.65
C MET A 393 -27.81 11.36 -15.58
N LYS A 394 -27.42 10.63 -16.63
CA LYS A 394 -28.37 9.98 -17.54
C LYS A 394 -29.26 9.01 -16.78
N ALA A 395 -28.68 8.12 -15.99
CA ALA A 395 -29.42 7.16 -15.16
C ALA A 395 -30.39 7.85 -14.18
N ALA A 396 -29.95 8.94 -13.53
CA ALA A 396 -30.80 9.72 -12.63
C ALA A 396 -31.99 10.36 -13.37
N ALA A 397 -31.75 10.88 -14.57
CA ALA A 397 -32.78 11.48 -15.41
C ALA A 397 -33.77 10.45 -15.94
N ASP A 398 -33.28 9.34 -16.47
CA ASP A 398 -34.08 8.28 -17.10
C ASP A 398 -34.96 7.52 -16.09
N SER A 399 -34.56 7.48 -14.81
CA SER A 399 -35.26 6.68 -13.77
C SER A 399 -36.40 7.42 -13.07
N ASN A 400 -36.09 8.51 -12.35
CA ASN A 400 -37.09 9.21 -11.53
C ASN A 400 -36.80 10.72 -11.38
N LEU A 401 -35.91 11.28 -12.22
CA LEU A 401 -35.44 12.66 -12.11
C LEU A 401 -34.89 13.02 -10.71
N LYS A 402 -34.27 12.05 -10.02
CA LYS A 402 -33.64 12.27 -8.70
C LYS A 402 -32.61 13.38 -8.78
N ARG A 403 -32.56 14.23 -7.74
CA ARG A 403 -31.59 15.34 -7.67
C ARG A 403 -30.17 14.81 -7.79
N SER A 404 -29.32 15.49 -8.56
CA SER A 404 -27.96 15.01 -8.83
C SER A 404 -26.89 16.03 -8.42
N ASP A 405 -25.93 15.60 -7.60
CA ASP A 405 -24.73 16.38 -7.29
C ASP A 405 -23.49 15.64 -7.80
N GLN A 406 -22.66 16.33 -8.58
CA GLN A 406 -21.44 15.75 -9.13
C GLN A 406 -20.20 16.57 -8.79
N LYS A 407 -19.13 15.86 -8.38
CA LYS A 407 -17.78 16.42 -8.29
C LYS A 407 -16.92 15.64 -9.27
N LEU A 408 -16.54 16.29 -10.38
CA LEU A 408 -15.89 15.65 -11.52
C LEU A 408 -14.45 16.15 -11.69
N CYS A 409 -13.61 15.30 -12.28
CA CYS A 409 -12.25 15.66 -12.63
C CYS A 409 -12.21 16.67 -13.80
N LEU A 410 -11.61 17.84 -13.56
CA LEU A 410 -11.26 18.81 -14.59
C LEU A 410 -9.79 19.23 -14.40
N GLY A 411 -9.11 19.60 -15.48
CA GLY A 411 -7.77 20.18 -15.41
C GLY A 411 -7.81 21.51 -14.65
N SER A 412 -6.95 21.70 -13.66
CA SER A 412 -6.83 22.98 -12.96
C SER A 412 -6.04 23.99 -13.82
N PRO A 413 -6.48 25.26 -13.94
CA PRO A 413 -5.91 26.23 -14.87
C PRO A 413 -4.61 26.90 -14.38
N LEU A 414 -3.91 26.29 -13.42
CA LEU A 414 -2.64 26.82 -12.90
C LEU A 414 -1.53 25.83 -13.23
N GLY A 415 -0.83 26.15 -14.32
CA GLY A 415 0.24 25.36 -14.90
C GLY A 415 0.05 25.31 -16.40
N ASN A 416 1.09 25.68 -17.15
CA ASN A 416 1.17 25.51 -18.60
C ASN A 416 0.56 24.18 -19.02
N GLU A 417 -0.09 24.18 -20.18
CA GLU A 417 -0.60 23.00 -20.88
C GLU A 417 0.44 21.88 -20.88
N THR A 418 0.44 21.01 -19.85
CA THR A 418 1.16 19.72 -19.75
C THR A 418 1.09 19.03 -18.38
N GLU A 419 0.58 19.63 -17.29
CA GLU A 419 0.56 18.93 -15.99
C GLU A 419 -0.83 18.75 -15.37
N GLY A 420 -1.33 17.51 -15.43
CA GLY A 420 -2.59 17.06 -14.84
C GLY A 420 -2.59 17.02 -13.32
N ARG A 421 -2.71 18.18 -12.67
CA ARG A 421 -3.29 18.26 -11.32
C ARG A 421 -4.81 18.38 -11.43
N ALA A 422 -5.50 17.29 -11.09
CA ALA A 422 -6.96 17.23 -11.09
C ALA A 422 -7.55 18.06 -9.94
N GLY A 423 -8.19 19.18 -10.28
CA GLY A 423 -9.06 19.92 -9.37
C GLY A 423 -10.48 19.38 -9.42
N CYS A 424 -11.11 19.19 -8.26
CA CYS A 424 -12.48 18.67 -8.16
C CYS A 424 -13.46 19.85 -8.02
N ARG A 425 -14.21 20.21 -9.08
CA ARG A 425 -15.26 21.27 -9.03
C ARG A 425 -16.65 20.66 -8.82
N ARG A 426 -17.49 21.34 -8.04
CA ARG A 426 -18.90 20.97 -7.77
C ARG A 426 -19.78 21.43 -8.94
N ARG A 427 -20.62 20.54 -9.47
CA ARG A 427 -21.74 20.83 -10.36
C ARG A 427 -23.00 20.22 -9.76
N SER A 428 -24.00 21.06 -9.51
CA SER A 428 -25.34 20.66 -9.03
C SER A 428 -26.32 20.91 -10.18
N VAL A 429 -27.11 19.92 -10.54
CA VAL A 429 -28.22 20.04 -11.51
C VAL A 429 -29.49 19.49 -10.89
#